data_AF-K1KM50-F1
#
_entry.id   AF-K1KM50-F1
#
_cell.length_a   1.000
_cell.length_b   1.000
_cell.length_c   1.000
_cell.angle_alpha   90.00
_cell.angle_beta   90.00
_cell.angle_gamma   90.00
#
_symmetry.space_group_name_H-M   'P 1'
#
loop_
_entity.id
_entity.type
_entity.pdbx_description
1 polymer ?
#
loop_
_entity_poly.entity_id
_entity_poly.type
_entity_poly.pdbx_seq_one_letter_code
_entity_poly.pdbx_strand_id
1 'polypeptide(L)'
;MRNLSSYMMLTGILITAICGNWIILNYDGVVIYPKASYLTFGIGLVLVGCTFVMNQIFSYREQEKTHTKDKRHALNEWLTANQPVNKWLFGLVILPLVIAPFYSWTLFFTMLEWYLFSGLVIAGIIYMLKGDRVEENTGWEYKGKTKKMLDLIDYRKHPFNISLIIYILVIGSFVLSKRLDIPLYMETGGNSRYVTSLPTISFLMSSLMVVSTFIYIISHGDFFGFRKAELSYERVMFVHFAEIIVCGATLFILIFTLINALYVYF
;
A
#
# COMPACT_ATOMS: atom_id res chain seq x y z
N MET A 1 -15.01 -18.22 6.78
CA MET A 1 -13.91 -17.40 7.36
C MET A 1 -13.17 -16.55 6.32
N ARG A 2 -13.25 -16.88 5.02
CA ARG A 2 -12.61 -16.14 3.92
C ARG A 2 -12.84 -14.63 3.91
N ASN A 3 -14.07 -14.19 4.13
CA ASN A 3 -14.37 -12.75 4.13
C ASN A 3 -13.66 -12.07 5.31
N LEU A 4 -13.68 -12.70 6.49
CA LEU A 4 -13.01 -12.18 7.67
C LEU A 4 -11.49 -12.04 7.44
N SER A 5 -10.84 -13.03 6.82
CA SER A 5 -9.41 -12.93 6.54
C SER A 5 -9.10 -11.86 5.48
N SER A 6 -9.92 -11.70 4.44
CA SER A 6 -9.79 -10.57 3.49
C SER A 6 -9.87 -9.21 4.20
N TYR A 7 -10.84 -9.03 5.11
CA TYR A 7 -11.00 -7.79 5.87
C TYR A 7 -9.86 -7.58 6.85
N MET A 8 -9.44 -8.61 7.59
CA MET A 8 -8.32 -8.53 8.53
C MET A 8 -7.00 -8.17 7.82
N MET A 9 -6.75 -8.75 6.64
CA MET A 9 -5.58 -8.43 5.83
C MET A 9 -5.60 -6.96 5.40
N LEU A 10 -6.74 -6.48 4.89
CA LEU A 10 -6.87 -5.08 4.49
C LEU A 10 -6.70 -4.12 5.67
N THR A 11 -7.34 -4.43 6.80
CA THR A 11 -7.21 -3.63 8.01
C THR A 11 -5.77 -3.60 8.51
N GLY A 12 -5.08 -4.74 8.55
CA GLY A 12 -3.69 -4.83 8.95
C GLY A 12 -2.76 -3.99 8.05
N ILE A 13 -2.92 -4.08 6.73
CA ILE A 13 -2.07 -3.32 5.80
C ILE A 13 -2.39 -1.82 5.83
N LEU A 14 -3.66 -1.42 6.01
CA LEU A 14 -4.04 -0.01 6.15
C LEU A 14 -3.50 0.58 7.46
N ILE A 15 -3.59 -0.15 8.57
CA ILE A 15 -2.98 0.26 9.84
C ILE A 15 -1.47 0.46 9.67
N THR A 16 -0.81 -0.49 9.01
CA THR A 16 0.64 -0.40 8.71
C THR A 16 0.97 0.85 7.90
N ALA A 17 0.21 1.14 6.83
CA ALA A 17 0.41 2.32 6.00
C ALA A 17 0.15 3.63 6.75
N ILE A 18 -0.97 3.73 7.47
CA ILE A 18 -1.37 4.96 8.16
C ILE A 18 -0.39 5.28 9.29
N CYS A 19 -0.08 4.30 10.14
CA CYS A 19 0.85 4.49 11.25
C CYS A 19 2.29 4.72 10.77
N GLY A 20 2.72 4.04 9.71
CA GLY A 20 4.03 4.26 9.10
C GLY A 20 4.18 5.68 8.58
N ASN A 21 3.20 6.19 7.81
CA ASN A 21 3.25 7.54 7.27
C ASN A 21 3.22 8.58 8.39
N TRP A 22 2.45 8.31 9.45
CA TRP A 22 2.44 9.16 10.64
C TRP A 22 3.82 9.25 11.32
N ILE A 23 4.52 8.11 11.45
CA ILE A 23 5.88 8.07 12.01
C ILE A 23 6.82 8.92 11.14
N ILE A 24 6.77 8.75 9.83
CA ILE A 24 7.64 9.49 8.91
C ILE A 24 7.39 11.00 8.97
N LEU A 25 6.13 11.42 8.92
CA LEU A 25 5.74 12.83 8.92
C LEU A 25 6.08 13.57 10.23
N ASN A 26 6.15 12.85 11.36
CA ASN A 26 6.44 13.43 12.66
C ASN A 26 7.89 13.23 13.11
N TYR A 27 8.80 12.86 12.20
CA TYR A 27 10.18 12.53 12.56
C TYR A 27 10.93 13.68 13.25
N ASP A 28 10.81 14.89 12.70
CA ASP A 28 11.42 16.12 13.23
C ASP A 28 10.58 16.79 14.34
N GLY A 29 9.45 16.20 14.71
CA GLY A 29 8.61 16.70 15.79
C GLY A 29 9.33 16.69 17.14
N VAL A 30 9.06 17.72 17.96
CA VAL A 30 9.56 17.84 19.36
C VAL A 30 8.95 16.76 20.27
N VAL A 31 7.82 16.18 19.87
CA VAL A 31 7.12 15.14 20.62
C VAL A 31 7.89 13.83 20.45
N ILE A 32 8.46 13.31 21.55
CA ILE A 32 8.90 11.92 21.66
C ILE A 32 7.74 11.06 21.13
N TYR A 33 7.97 10.37 20.02
CA TYR A 33 6.95 9.61 19.30
C TYR A 33 6.00 8.89 20.26
N PRO A 34 4.67 9.03 20.09
CA PRO A 34 3.77 8.29 20.95
C PRO A 34 4.08 6.80 20.75
N LYS A 35 4.54 6.11 21.80
CA LYS A 35 4.82 4.65 21.78
C LYS A 35 3.67 3.87 21.14
N ALA A 36 2.45 4.40 21.26
CA ALA A 36 1.25 3.94 20.59
C ALA A 36 1.38 3.81 19.06
N SER A 37 2.03 4.73 18.34
CA SER A 37 2.16 4.64 16.87
C SER A 37 3.08 3.50 16.44
N TYR A 38 4.17 3.23 17.16
CA TYR A 38 5.05 2.09 16.89
C TYR A 38 4.38 0.76 17.21
N LEU A 39 3.69 0.71 18.35
CA LEU A 39 2.92 -0.48 18.75
C LEU A 39 1.82 -0.76 17.73
N THR A 40 1.07 0.26 17.31
CA THR A 40 0.01 0.13 16.32
C THR A 40 0.56 -0.29 14.95
N PHE A 41 1.71 0.25 14.53
CA PHE A 41 2.41 -0.21 13.33
C PHE A 41 2.78 -1.71 13.42
N GLY A 42 3.37 -2.13 14.56
CA GLY A 42 3.68 -3.54 14.82
C GLY A 42 2.45 -4.43 14.85
N ILE A 43 1.35 -3.98 15.44
CA ILE A 43 0.05 -4.68 15.44
C ILE A 43 -0.45 -4.86 14.00
N GLY A 44 -0.32 -3.84 13.15
CA GLY A 44 -0.65 -3.93 11.72
C GLY A 44 0.12 -5.04 11.01
N LEU A 45 1.44 -5.11 11.22
CA LEU A 45 2.30 -6.16 10.66
C LEU A 45 1.94 -7.56 11.19
N VAL A 46 1.68 -7.68 12.49
CA VAL A 46 1.24 -8.94 13.10
C VAL A 46 -0.09 -9.38 12.53
N LEU A 47 -1.04 -8.46 12.31
CA LEU A 47 -2.31 -8.79 11.66
C LEU A 47 -2.11 -9.32 10.23
N VAL A 48 -1.24 -8.70 9.44
CA VAL A 48 -0.88 -9.18 8.08
C VAL A 48 -0.28 -10.60 8.15
N GLY A 49 0.70 -10.82 9.04
CA GLY A 49 1.36 -12.12 9.22
C GLY A 49 0.40 -13.22 9.70
N CYS A 50 -0.37 -12.95 10.76
CA CYS A 50 -1.38 -13.88 11.29
C CYS A 50 -2.42 -14.23 10.23
N THR A 51 -2.89 -13.24 9.46
CA THR A 51 -3.88 -13.47 8.42
C THR A 51 -3.32 -14.31 7.27
N PHE A 52 -2.05 -14.10 6.91
CA PHE A 52 -1.36 -14.95 5.93
C PHE A 52 -1.28 -16.41 6.39
N VAL A 53 -0.84 -16.64 7.63
CA VAL A 53 -0.76 -18.00 8.22
C VAL A 53 -2.15 -18.65 8.28
N MET A 54 -3.16 -17.91 8.72
CA MET A 54 -4.56 -18.38 8.69
C MET A 54 -4.98 -18.79 7.27
N ASN A 55 -4.74 -17.94 6.27
CA ASN A 55 -5.11 -18.25 4.89
C ASN A 55 -4.40 -19.49 4.35
N GLN A 56 -3.13 -19.74 4.73
CA GLN A 56 -2.43 -20.96 4.33
C GLN A 56 -3.02 -22.22 4.97
N ILE A 57 -3.39 -22.16 6.25
CA ILE A 57 -3.95 -23.31 6.99
C ILE A 57 -5.38 -23.62 6.52
N PHE A 58 -6.21 -22.59 6.32
CA PHE A 58 -7.63 -22.77 6.00
C PHE A 58 -7.91 -22.96 4.50
N SER A 59 -7.05 -22.48 3.59
CA SER A 59 -7.23 -22.69 2.13
C SER A 59 -7.12 -24.17 1.73
N TYR A 60 -6.48 -25.02 2.54
CA TYR A 60 -6.36 -26.46 2.25
C TYR A 60 -7.66 -27.25 2.49
N ARG A 61 -8.70 -26.65 3.11
CA ARG A 61 -9.90 -27.37 3.57
C ARG A 61 -11.21 -27.06 2.82
N GLU A 62 -11.27 -26.11 1.91
CA GLU A 62 -12.54 -25.69 1.31
C GLU A 62 -12.77 -26.25 -0.11
N GLN A 63 -13.71 -27.19 -0.21
CA GLN A 63 -14.42 -27.59 -1.41
C GLN A 63 -15.53 -26.58 -1.78
N GLU A 64 -15.87 -26.60 -3.06
CA GLU A 64 -16.80 -25.80 -3.85
C GLU A 64 -18.11 -25.24 -3.24
N LYS A 65 -18.50 -24.11 -3.86
CA LYS A 65 -19.87 -23.63 -4.19
C LYS A 65 -20.71 -22.96 -3.10
N THR A 66 -20.72 -21.63 -3.19
CA THR A 66 -21.96 -20.84 -3.05
C THR A 66 -22.06 -19.84 -4.21
N HIS A 67 -23.14 -19.92 -4.99
CA HIS A 67 -23.47 -19.02 -6.11
C HIS A 67 -23.95 -17.64 -5.59
N THR A 68 -23.07 -16.84 -5.00
CA THR A 68 -23.39 -15.46 -4.57
C THR A 68 -23.09 -14.44 -5.68
N LYS A 69 -24.09 -13.83 -6.31
CA LYS A 69 -23.92 -12.87 -7.44
C LYS A 69 -22.67 -11.97 -7.29
N ASP A 70 -21.75 -12.04 -8.26
CA ASP A 70 -20.49 -11.28 -8.24
C ASP A 70 -20.76 -9.82 -8.64
N LYS A 71 -20.30 -8.87 -7.81
CA LYS A 71 -20.52 -7.43 -8.06
C LYS A 71 -19.60 -6.84 -9.14
N ARG A 72 -18.65 -7.60 -9.69
CA ARG A 72 -17.77 -7.14 -10.80
C ARG A 72 -18.55 -6.65 -12.02
N HIS A 73 -19.63 -7.34 -12.40
CA HIS A 73 -20.45 -6.91 -13.54
C HIS A 73 -21.03 -5.52 -13.30
N ALA A 74 -21.55 -5.25 -12.10
CA ALA A 74 -22.09 -3.94 -11.76
C ALA A 74 -21.00 -2.85 -11.75
N LEU A 75 -19.78 -3.19 -11.29
CA LEU A 75 -18.64 -2.27 -11.37
C LEU A 75 -18.25 -1.97 -12.83
N ASN A 76 -18.16 -3.00 -13.67
CA ASN A 76 -17.81 -2.84 -15.08
C ASN A 76 -18.86 -2.02 -15.82
N GLU A 77 -20.14 -2.30 -15.58
CA GLU A 77 -21.27 -1.55 -16.14
C GLU A 77 -21.20 -0.07 -15.71
N TRP A 78 -20.97 0.20 -14.43
CA TRP A 78 -20.79 1.57 -13.92
C TRP A 78 -19.60 2.29 -14.57
N LEU A 79 -18.47 1.60 -14.75
CA LEU A 79 -17.29 2.15 -15.42
C LEU A 79 -17.54 2.44 -16.91
N THR A 80 -18.28 1.58 -17.61
CA THR A 80 -18.60 1.77 -19.04
C THR A 80 -19.68 2.81 -19.27
N ALA A 81 -20.63 2.95 -18.34
CA ALA A 81 -21.72 3.89 -18.43
C ALA A 81 -21.27 5.35 -18.22
N ASN A 82 -19.98 5.57 -17.91
CA ASN A 82 -19.37 6.87 -17.61
C ASN A 82 -20.24 7.72 -16.66
N GLN A 83 -20.91 7.06 -15.71
CA GLN A 83 -21.83 7.73 -14.81
C GLN A 83 -21.04 8.72 -13.97
N PRO A 84 -21.49 9.99 -13.89
CA PRO A 84 -20.78 10.99 -13.11
C PRO A 84 -20.72 10.53 -11.65
N VAL A 85 -19.52 10.56 -11.06
CA VAL A 85 -19.35 10.37 -9.63
C VAL A 85 -20.27 11.33 -8.90
N ASN A 86 -21.00 10.85 -7.89
CA ASN A 86 -21.98 11.63 -7.16
C ASN A 86 -21.38 12.99 -6.77
N LYS A 87 -22.03 14.10 -7.15
CA LYS A 87 -21.56 15.48 -6.88
C LYS A 87 -21.30 15.71 -5.38
N TRP A 88 -21.98 14.96 -4.52
CA TRP A 88 -21.75 14.99 -3.08
C TRP A 88 -20.37 14.49 -2.66
N LEU A 89 -19.80 13.48 -3.34
CA LEU A 89 -18.42 13.01 -3.11
C LEU A 89 -17.40 14.09 -3.49
N PHE A 90 -17.63 14.81 -4.59
CA PHE A 90 -16.80 15.97 -4.93
C PHE A 90 -16.89 17.05 -3.86
N GLY A 91 -18.08 17.33 -3.34
CA GLY A 91 -18.28 18.25 -2.22
C GLY A 91 -17.49 17.84 -0.97
N LEU A 92 -17.51 16.54 -0.62
CA LEU A 92 -16.76 16.02 0.53
C LEU A 92 -15.24 16.18 0.42
N VAL A 93 -14.68 16.17 -0.79
CA VAL A 93 -13.23 16.34 -0.99
C VAL A 93 -12.85 17.82 -1.13
N ILE A 94 -13.59 18.56 -1.97
CA ILE A 94 -13.26 19.95 -2.32
C ILE A 94 -13.56 20.90 -1.15
N LEU A 95 -14.69 20.73 -0.47
CA LEU A 95 -15.11 21.67 0.58
C LEU A 95 -14.08 21.74 1.73
N PRO A 96 -13.60 20.61 2.30
CA PRO A 96 -12.57 20.68 3.33
C PRO A 96 -11.25 21.24 2.81
N LEU A 97 -10.87 20.96 1.56
CA LEU A 97 -9.65 21.51 0.95
C LEU A 97 -9.72 23.03 0.76
N VAL A 98 -10.89 23.59 0.43
CA VAL A 98 -11.07 25.04 0.32
C VAL A 98 -11.07 25.70 1.70
N ILE A 99 -11.59 25.03 2.72
CA ILE A 99 -11.67 25.56 4.10
C ILE A 99 -10.31 25.46 4.82
N ALA A 100 -9.52 24.41 4.59
CA ALA A 100 -8.29 24.14 5.32
C ALA A 100 -7.24 25.30 5.32
N PRO A 101 -6.98 26.01 4.20
CA PRO A 101 -6.03 27.12 4.16
C PRO A 101 -6.39 28.29 5.08
N PHE A 102 -7.68 28.47 5.40
CA PHE A 102 -8.14 29.51 6.33
C PHE A 102 -7.72 29.21 7.78
N TYR A 103 -7.42 27.95 8.10
CA TYR A 103 -6.91 27.54 9.41
C TYR A 103 -5.38 27.45 9.41
N SER A 104 -4.80 26.70 8.46
CA SER A 104 -3.35 26.66 8.24
C SER A 104 -2.99 26.01 6.90
N TRP A 105 -1.91 26.48 6.27
CA TRP A 105 -1.37 25.85 5.07
C TRP A 105 -0.90 24.41 5.31
N THR A 106 -0.35 24.11 6.49
CA THR A 106 0.04 22.74 6.87
C THR A 106 -1.14 21.78 6.86
N LEU A 107 -2.31 22.21 7.36
CA LEU A 107 -3.53 21.39 7.33
C LEU A 107 -3.96 21.12 5.89
N PHE A 108 -3.92 22.13 5.02
CA PHE A 108 -4.25 21.96 3.60
C PHE A 108 -3.38 20.87 2.93
N PHE A 109 -2.05 20.97 3.07
CA PHE A 109 -1.14 19.99 2.47
C PHE A 109 -1.32 18.59 3.06
N THR A 110 -1.51 18.50 4.39
CA THR A 110 -1.77 17.22 5.05
C THR A 110 -3.05 16.56 4.52
N MET A 111 -4.14 17.32 4.39
CA MET A 111 -5.41 16.80 3.84
C MET A 111 -5.27 16.40 2.38
N LEU A 112 -4.58 17.22 1.58
CA LEU A 112 -4.32 16.94 0.17
C LEU A 112 -3.55 15.62 0.01
N GLU A 113 -2.50 15.40 0.80
CA GLU A 113 -1.76 14.14 0.82
C GLU A 113 -2.70 12.96 1.10
N TRP A 114 -3.48 12.98 2.19
CA TRP A 114 -4.41 11.89 2.51
C TRP A 114 -5.47 11.63 1.43
N TYR A 115 -5.97 12.68 0.77
CA TYR A 115 -6.85 12.52 -0.38
C TYR A 115 -6.15 11.88 -1.58
N LEU A 116 -4.90 12.24 -1.85
CA LEU A 116 -4.11 11.60 -2.90
C LEU A 116 -3.82 10.13 -2.57
N PHE A 117 -3.49 9.79 -1.33
CA PHE A 117 -3.31 8.39 -0.90
C PHE A 117 -4.58 7.57 -1.07
N SER A 118 -5.68 8.04 -0.51
CA SER A 118 -6.96 7.34 -0.63
C SER A 118 -7.39 7.22 -2.10
N GLY A 119 -7.20 8.26 -2.90
CA GLY A 119 -7.43 8.25 -4.34
C GLY A 119 -6.58 7.21 -5.07
N LEU A 120 -5.27 7.13 -4.80
CA LEU A 120 -4.37 6.15 -5.40
C LEU A 120 -4.72 4.71 -5.01
N VAL A 121 -5.02 4.47 -3.73
CA VAL A 121 -5.45 3.15 -3.23
C VAL A 121 -6.77 2.72 -3.87
N ILE A 122 -7.77 3.61 -3.89
CA ILE A 122 -9.08 3.32 -4.49
C ILE A 122 -8.93 3.08 -6.00
N ALA A 123 -8.18 3.94 -6.71
CA ALA A 123 -7.93 3.77 -8.14
C ALA A 123 -7.20 2.45 -8.43
N GLY A 124 -6.19 2.10 -7.63
CA GLY A 124 -5.49 0.82 -7.74
C GLY A 124 -6.40 -0.38 -7.51
N ILE A 125 -7.26 -0.34 -6.48
CA ILE A 125 -8.27 -1.37 -6.21
C ILE A 125 -9.24 -1.51 -7.39
N ILE A 126 -9.78 -0.39 -7.90
CA ILE A 126 -10.67 -0.39 -9.07
C ILE A 126 -9.96 -0.99 -10.29
N TYR A 127 -8.71 -0.62 -10.52
CA TYR A 127 -7.90 -1.17 -11.62
C TYR A 127 -7.74 -2.69 -11.51
N MET A 128 -7.53 -3.22 -10.30
CA MET A 128 -7.48 -4.68 -10.08
C MET A 128 -8.83 -5.35 -10.35
N LEU A 129 -9.94 -4.72 -9.95
CA LEU A 129 -11.27 -5.28 -10.04
C LEU A 129 -11.93 -5.14 -11.41
N LYS A 130 -11.49 -4.18 -12.24
CA LYS A 130 -12.03 -3.91 -13.58
C LYS A 130 -11.95 -5.15 -14.49
N GLY A 131 -12.89 -5.34 -15.39
CA GLY A 131 -12.87 -6.40 -16.40
C GLY A 131 -13.36 -7.76 -15.89
N ASP A 132 -13.29 -8.76 -16.77
CA ASP A 132 -13.89 -10.07 -16.50
C ASP A 132 -13.01 -10.94 -15.61
N ARG A 133 -13.66 -11.90 -14.95
CA ARG A 133 -12.97 -12.91 -14.16
C ARG A 133 -12.17 -13.81 -15.08
N VAL A 134 -10.86 -13.86 -14.88
CA VAL A 134 -10.02 -14.88 -15.49
C VAL A 134 -10.20 -16.16 -14.67
N GLU A 135 -10.82 -17.18 -15.26
CA GLU A 135 -11.05 -18.47 -14.60
C GLU A 135 -9.87 -19.44 -14.81
N GLU A 136 -9.06 -19.24 -15.85
CA GLU A 136 -7.88 -20.05 -16.13
C GLU A 136 -6.57 -19.30 -15.85
N ASN A 137 -5.75 -19.89 -14.99
CA ASN A 137 -4.40 -19.43 -14.68
C ASN A 137 -3.49 -19.65 -15.89
N THR A 138 -3.43 -18.70 -16.81
CA THR A 138 -2.27 -18.60 -17.71
C THR A 138 -1.10 -18.13 -16.85
N GLY A 139 -0.44 -19.10 -16.21
CA GLY A 139 0.79 -18.87 -15.47
C GLY A 139 1.84 -18.24 -16.37
N TRP A 140 2.93 -17.74 -15.77
CA TRP A 140 4.08 -17.19 -16.49
C TRP A 140 4.49 -18.10 -17.66
N GLU A 141 4.50 -17.58 -18.90
CA GLU A 141 4.96 -18.33 -20.09
C GLU A 141 6.47 -18.65 -20.02
N TYR A 142 7.18 -18.03 -19.08
CA TYR A 142 8.61 -18.22 -18.84
C TYR A 142 8.91 -19.60 -18.23
N LYS A 143 10.04 -20.20 -18.62
CA LYS A 143 10.55 -21.48 -18.09
C LYS A 143 11.86 -21.28 -17.32
N GLY A 144 12.19 -22.23 -16.43
CA GLY A 144 13.50 -22.31 -15.76
C GLY A 144 13.68 -21.35 -14.57
N LYS A 145 14.85 -20.70 -14.49
CA LYS A 145 15.22 -19.81 -13.36
C LYS A 145 14.35 -18.55 -13.29
N THR A 146 14.02 -17.97 -14.45
CA THR A 146 13.20 -16.74 -14.55
C THR A 146 11.81 -16.97 -13.98
N LYS A 147 11.20 -18.14 -14.25
CA LYS A 147 9.91 -18.53 -13.66
C LYS A 147 9.98 -18.60 -12.14
N LYS A 148 11.02 -19.23 -11.58
CA LYS A 148 11.19 -19.33 -10.11
C LYS A 148 11.32 -17.95 -9.45
N MET A 149 12.01 -17.02 -10.10
CA MET A 149 12.14 -15.65 -9.59
C MET A 149 10.81 -14.89 -9.67
N LEU A 150 10.10 -14.97 -10.79
CA LEU A 150 8.78 -14.36 -10.96
C LEU A 150 7.75 -14.95 -9.99
N ASP A 151 7.77 -16.27 -9.79
CA ASP A 151 6.93 -16.98 -8.83
C ASP A 151 7.17 -16.56 -7.38
N LEU A 152 8.39 -16.09 -7.05
CA LEU A 152 8.77 -15.61 -5.72
C LEU A 152 8.34 -14.15 -5.47
N ILE A 153 8.07 -13.39 -6.53
CA ILE A 153 7.56 -12.02 -6.44
C ILE A 153 6.05 -12.03 -6.73
N ASP A 154 5.43 -13.18 -7.01
CA ASP A 154 4.03 -13.25 -7.37
C ASP A 154 3.11 -12.99 -6.16
N TYR A 155 2.59 -11.77 -6.04
CA TYR A 155 1.71 -11.33 -4.95
C TYR A 155 0.36 -12.03 -4.91
N ARG A 156 0.04 -12.81 -5.95
CA ARG A 156 -1.10 -13.72 -5.85
C ARG A 156 -0.84 -14.77 -4.77
N LYS A 157 0.40 -15.20 -4.52
CA LYS A 157 0.75 -16.29 -3.61
C LYS A 157 1.08 -15.86 -2.18
N HIS A 158 1.56 -14.63 -1.99
CA HIS A 158 1.87 -14.07 -0.67
C HIS A 158 1.59 -12.56 -0.61
N PRO A 159 1.25 -12.00 0.56
CA PRO A 159 1.02 -10.57 0.72
C PRO A 159 2.32 -9.75 0.85
N PHE A 160 3.46 -10.41 1.05
CA PHE A 160 4.75 -9.75 1.26
C PHE A 160 5.33 -9.17 -0.04
N ASN A 161 4.91 -7.96 -0.38
CA ASN A 161 5.39 -7.23 -1.54
C ASN A 161 6.68 -6.45 -1.25
N ILE A 162 7.38 -6.05 -2.32
CA ILE A 162 8.66 -5.31 -2.24
C ILE A 162 8.47 -3.99 -1.47
N SER A 163 7.34 -3.31 -1.68
CA SER A 163 6.96 -2.07 -1.01
C SER A 163 6.87 -2.29 0.49
N LEU A 164 6.21 -3.36 0.96
CA LEU A 164 6.08 -3.68 2.38
C LEU A 164 7.46 -3.87 3.02
N ILE A 165 8.35 -4.63 2.37
CA ILE A 165 9.69 -4.90 2.89
C ILE A 165 10.47 -3.60 3.03
N ILE A 166 10.51 -2.78 1.98
CA ILE A 166 11.26 -1.52 1.98
C ILE A 166 10.61 -0.50 2.93
N TYR A 167 9.28 -0.50 3.04
CA TYR A 167 8.57 0.36 3.98
C TYR A 167 8.92 0.03 5.42
N ILE A 168 8.98 -1.26 5.79
CA ILE A 168 9.46 -1.70 7.10
C ILE A 168 10.90 -1.23 7.34
N LEU A 169 11.78 -1.32 6.33
CA LEU A 169 13.16 -0.84 6.44
C LEU A 169 13.25 0.67 6.66
N VAL A 170 12.46 1.47 5.93
CA VAL A 170 12.37 2.92 6.12
C VAL A 170 11.91 3.24 7.54
N ILE A 171 10.79 2.68 7.99
CA ILE A 171 10.28 2.92 9.35
C ILE A 171 11.28 2.46 10.41
N GLY A 172 11.86 1.28 10.26
CA GLY A 172 12.89 0.75 11.15
C GLY A 172 14.10 1.68 11.25
N SER A 173 14.54 2.24 10.12
CA SER A 173 15.65 3.20 10.05
C SER A 173 15.32 4.48 10.82
N PHE A 174 14.10 5.03 10.65
CA PHE A 174 13.66 6.24 11.37
C PHE A 174 13.60 6.01 12.88
N VAL A 175 13.01 4.89 13.30
CA VAL A 175 12.87 4.54 14.72
C VAL A 175 14.24 4.33 15.36
N LEU A 176 15.14 3.62 14.68
CA LEU A 176 16.50 3.39 15.17
C LEU A 176 17.29 4.70 15.25
N SER A 177 17.22 5.52 14.21
CA SER A 177 17.95 6.78 14.15
C SER A 177 17.52 7.75 15.25
N LYS A 178 16.21 7.88 15.50
CA LYS A 178 15.73 8.70 16.63
C LYS A 178 16.18 8.13 17.98
N ARG A 179 16.16 6.80 18.15
CA ARG A 179 16.58 6.16 19.41
C ARG A 179 18.08 6.34 19.69
N LEU A 180 18.90 6.38 18.64
CA LEU A 180 20.36 6.58 18.73
C LEU A 180 20.76 8.06 18.65
N ASP A 181 19.79 8.98 18.57
CA ASP A 181 20.01 10.42 18.39
C ASP A 181 20.87 10.76 17.15
N ILE A 182 20.75 9.95 16.10
CA ILE A 182 21.40 10.17 14.81
C ILE A 182 20.44 11.01 13.94
N PRO A 183 20.82 12.22 13.52
CA PRO A 183 19.95 13.06 12.69
C PRO A 183 19.92 12.52 11.26
N LEU A 184 18.77 11.97 10.85
CA LEU A 184 18.49 11.77 9.43
C LEU A 184 18.03 13.11 8.85
N TYR A 185 18.86 13.70 7.99
CA TYR A 185 18.48 14.89 7.24
C TYR A 185 17.42 14.54 6.20
N MET A 186 16.16 14.65 6.60
CA MET A 186 15.00 14.57 5.71
C MET A 186 14.84 15.94 5.06
N GLU A 187 15.36 16.14 3.86
CA GLU A 187 15.04 17.38 3.12
C GLU A 187 13.54 17.40 2.79
N THR A 188 12.74 18.00 3.66
CA THR A 188 11.28 18.17 3.55
C THR A 188 10.91 19.46 2.82
N GLY A 189 11.87 20.38 2.64
CA GLY A 189 11.66 21.73 2.14
C GLY A 189 11.61 21.89 0.62
N GLY A 190 11.62 20.80 -0.16
CA GLY A 190 11.54 20.89 -1.63
C GLY A 190 12.65 21.75 -2.25
N ASN A 191 13.86 21.71 -1.67
CA ASN A 191 15.01 22.41 -2.23
C ASN A 191 15.23 21.90 -3.67
N SER A 192 15.37 22.83 -4.63
CA SER A 192 15.48 22.53 -6.07
C SER A 192 16.55 21.50 -6.43
N ARG A 193 17.50 21.22 -5.52
CA ARG A 193 18.54 20.21 -5.70
C ARG A 193 18.02 18.77 -5.67
N TYR A 194 16.87 18.50 -5.04
CA TYR A 194 16.29 17.15 -4.98
C TYR A 194 14.88 17.13 -5.57
N VAL A 195 14.63 16.20 -6.49
CA VAL A 195 13.37 16.06 -7.22
C VAL A 195 12.23 15.56 -6.31
N THR A 196 12.56 14.82 -5.24
CA THR A 196 11.58 14.26 -4.30
C THR A 196 12.22 14.05 -2.90
N SER A 197 11.38 13.99 -1.87
CA SER A 197 11.79 13.75 -0.48
C SER A 197 11.44 12.33 -0.05
N LEU A 198 12.17 11.81 0.95
CA LEU A 198 11.91 10.47 1.51
C LEU A 198 10.47 10.33 2.06
N PRO A 199 9.89 11.33 2.76
CA PRO A 199 8.49 11.29 3.15
C PRO A 199 7.52 11.19 1.98
N THR A 200 7.69 12.02 0.95
CA THR A 200 6.80 12.04 -0.22
C THR A 200 6.83 10.72 -0.98
N ILE A 201 8.01 10.14 -1.20
CA ILE A 201 8.12 8.88 -1.94
C ILE A 201 7.68 7.67 -1.10
N SER A 202 7.89 7.71 0.23
CA SER A 202 7.38 6.69 1.15
C SER A 202 5.85 6.66 1.18
N PHE A 203 5.21 7.81 1.00
CA PHE A 203 3.77 7.92 0.88
C PHE A 203 3.24 7.18 -0.36
N LEU A 204 3.88 7.40 -1.52
CA LEU A 204 3.56 6.65 -2.75
C LEU A 204 3.82 5.15 -2.59
N MET A 205 4.93 4.78 -1.96
CA MET A 205 5.26 3.38 -1.66
C MET A 205 4.21 2.73 -0.75
N SER A 206 3.69 3.46 0.24
CA SER A 206 2.63 2.95 1.12
C SER A 206 1.31 2.69 0.37
N SER A 207 0.97 3.53 -0.62
CA SER A 207 -0.18 3.28 -1.50
C SER A 207 0.02 2.01 -2.33
N LEU A 208 1.20 1.84 -2.92
CA LEU A 208 1.56 0.65 -3.70
C LEU A 208 1.58 -0.62 -2.84
N MET A 209 2.03 -0.52 -1.59
CA MET A 209 1.97 -1.62 -0.62
C MET A 209 0.54 -2.10 -0.39
N VAL A 210 -0.42 -1.18 -0.22
CA VAL A 210 -1.83 -1.53 -0.03
C VAL A 210 -2.41 -2.16 -1.30
N VAL A 211 -2.16 -1.55 -2.47
CA VAL A 211 -2.65 -2.07 -3.77
C VAL A 211 -2.07 -3.45 -4.08
N SER A 212 -0.78 -3.66 -3.82
CA SER A 212 -0.10 -4.94 -4.03
C SER A 212 -0.60 -6.01 -3.06
N THR A 213 -0.86 -5.65 -1.81
CA THR A 213 -1.50 -6.57 -0.84
C THR A 213 -2.93 -6.92 -1.26
N PHE A 214 -3.64 -5.99 -1.91
CA PHE A 214 -4.98 -6.24 -2.43
C PHE A 214 -5.02 -7.33 -3.51
N ILE A 215 -3.95 -7.49 -4.30
CA ILE A 215 -3.79 -8.61 -5.25
C ILE A 215 -3.87 -9.95 -4.51
N TYR A 216 -3.19 -10.07 -3.36
CA TYR A 216 -3.27 -11.27 -2.53
C TYR A 216 -4.69 -11.49 -2.00
N ILE A 217 -5.32 -10.43 -1.48
CA ILE A 217 -6.69 -10.49 -0.92
C ILE A 217 -7.68 -11.04 -1.95
N ILE A 218 -7.74 -10.46 -3.14
CA ILE A 218 -8.71 -10.87 -4.17
C ILE A 218 -8.39 -12.25 -4.78
N SER A 219 -7.14 -12.70 -4.69
CA SER A 219 -6.72 -14.03 -5.15
C SER A 219 -7.04 -15.13 -4.14
N HIS A 220 -7.26 -14.78 -2.86
CA HIS A 220 -7.43 -15.75 -1.78
C HIS A 220 -8.80 -15.69 -1.10
N GLY A 221 -9.55 -14.60 -1.24
CA GLY A 221 -10.84 -14.42 -0.58
C GLY A 221 -11.84 -13.59 -1.36
N ASP A 222 -13.08 -13.60 -0.87
CA ASP A 222 -14.10 -12.67 -1.36
C ASP A 222 -13.99 -11.37 -0.55
N PHE A 223 -14.31 -10.24 -1.18
CA PHE A 223 -14.16 -8.92 -0.58
C PHE A 223 -15.26 -7.97 -1.06
N PHE A 224 -16.04 -7.37 -0.15
CA PHE A 224 -17.19 -6.47 -0.46
C PHE A 224 -18.23 -7.00 -1.48
N GLY A 225 -18.30 -8.32 -1.68
CA GLY A 225 -19.16 -8.96 -2.68
C GLY A 225 -18.51 -9.13 -4.06
N PHE A 226 -17.23 -8.74 -4.20
CA PHE A 226 -16.36 -9.22 -5.27
C PHE A 226 -15.87 -10.62 -4.88
N ARG A 227 -16.10 -11.61 -5.74
CA ARG A 227 -15.62 -12.97 -5.48
C ARG A 227 -14.13 -13.08 -5.72
N LYS A 228 -13.49 -14.10 -5.15
CA LYS A 228 -12.13 -14.52 -5.53
C LYS A 228 -12.02 -14.64 -7.06
N ALA A 229 -11.00 -14.02 -7.62
CA ALA A 229 -10.61 -14.25 -9.00
C ALA A 229 -9.10 -14.28 -9.12
N GLU A 230 -8.64 -15.02 -10.11
CA GLU A 230 -7.28 -14.85 -10.57
C GLU A 230 -7.20 -13.58 -11.41
N LEU A 231 -6.18 -12.78 -11.12
CA LEU A 231 -5.89 -11.56 -11.86
C LEU A 231 -5.05 -11.90 -13.08
N SER A 232 -5.30 -11.16 -14.17
CA SER A 232 -4.49 -11.32 -15.39
C SER A 232 -3.03 -10.97 -15.10
N TYR A 233 -2.15 -11.72 -15.77
CA TYR A 233 -0.72 -11.55 -15.73
C TYR A 233 -0.28 -10.09 -15.93
N GLU A 234 -0.83 -9.44 -16.95
CA GLU A 234 -0.42 -8.09 -17.37
C GLU A 234 -0.61 -7.06 -16.26
N ARG A 235 -1.69 -7.20 -15.49
CA ARG A 235 -2.00 -6.28 -14.38
C ARG A 235 -1.05 -6.47 -13.22
N VAL A 236 -0.74 -7.72 -12.87
CA VAL A 236 0.22 -8.02 -11.82
C VAL A 236 1.58 -7.46 -12.22
N MET A 237 2.02 -7.70 -13.47
CA MET A 237 3.28 -7.16 -13.98
C MET A 237 3.35 -5.64 -14.00
N PHE A 238 2.26 -4.97 -14.35
CA PHE A 238 2.21 -3.51 -14.32
C PHE A 238 2.43 -2.97 -12.90
N VAL A 239 1.83 -3.60 -11.88
CA VAL A 239 2.02 -3.23 -10.47
C VAL A 239 3.46 -3.46 -10.05
N HIS A 240 4.04 -4.61 -10.39
CA HIS A 240 5.44 -4.92 -10.09
C HIS A 240 6.38 -3.89 -10.72
N PHE A 241 6.11 -3.48 -11.95
CA PHE A 241 6.93 -2.47 -12.63
C PHE A 241 6.84 -1.11 -11.92
N ALA A 242 5.62 -0.66 -11.60
CA ALA A 242 5.42 0.58 -10.83
C ALA A 242 6.10 0.51 -9.45
N GLU A 243 6.02 -0.65 -8.80
CA GLU A 243 6.65 -0.90 -7.53
C GLU A 243 8.17 -0.86 -7.60
N ILE A 244 8.80 -1.51 -8.57
CA ILE A 244 10.25 -1.47 -8.76
C ILE A 244 10.75 -0.03 -8.92
N ILE A 245 10.03 0.81 -9.67
CA ILE A 245 10.39 2.21 -9.88
C ILE A 245 10.33 2.98 -8.54
N VAL A 246 9.19 2.93 -7.84
CA VAL A 246 8.99 3.71 -6.62
C VAL A 246 9.87 3.18 -5.48
N CYS A 247 9.92 1.86 -5.30
CA CYS A 247 10.74 1.20 -4.30
C CYS A 247 12.23 1.38 -4.54
N GLY A 248 12.68 1.27 -5.79
CA GLY A 248 14.08 1.48 -6.17
C GLY A 248 14.53 2.90 -5.86
N ALA A 249 13.73 3.90 -6.24
CA ALA A 249 13.99 5.29 -5.89
C ALA A 249 13.98 5.53 -4.38
N THR A 250 13.03 4.93 -3.65
CA THR A 250 12.94 5.05 -2.18
C THR A 250 14.17 4.44 -1.50
N LEU A 251 14.58 3.25 -1.92
CA LEU A 251 15.76 2.56 -1.38
C LEU A 251 17.04 3.34 -1.66
N PHE A 252 17.18 3.90 -2.86
CA PHE A 252 18.33 4.72 -3.22
C PHE A 252 18.43 5.97 -2.33
N ILE A 253 17.31 6.68 -2.15
CA ILE A 253 17.24 7.84 -1.25
C ILE A 253 17.58 7.43 0.19
N LEU A 254 16.98 6.33 0.68
CA LEU A 254 17.25 5.82 2.03
C LEU A 254 18.74 5.52 2.26
N ILE A 255 19.39 4.82 1.32
CA ILE A 255 20.82 4.51 1.42
C ILE A 255 21.65 5.79 1.49
N PHE A 256 21.37 6.76 0.61
CA PHE A 256 22.10 8.02 0.62
C PHE A 256 21.90 8.79 1.93
N THR A 257 20.66 8.85 2.44
CA THR A 257 20.35 9.48 3.72
C THR A 257 21.07 8.78 4.87
N LEU A 258 21.11 7.44 4.90
CA LEU A 258 21.81 6.67 5.92
C LEU A 258 23.33 6.88 5.87
N ILE A 259 23.94 6.86 4.68
CA ILE A 259 25.37 7.12 4.51
C ILE A 259 25.72 8.53 4.98
N ASN A 260 24.94 9.53 4.58
CA ASN A 260 25.18 10.91 4.99
C ASN A 260 25.03 11.08 6.51
N ALA A 261 23.99 10.47 7.10
CA ALA A 261 23.80 10.50 8.55
C ALA A 261 24.96 9.85 9.31
N LEU A 262 25.47 8.72 8.83
CA LEU A 262 26.65 8.06 9.42
C LEU A 262 27.92 8.89 9.26
N TYR A 263 28.13 9.51 8.09
CA TYR A 263 29.29 10.37 7.83
C TYR A 263 29.29 11.67 8.67
N VAL A 264 28.12 12.22 8.96
CA VAL A 264 28.01 13.42 9.80
C VAL A 264 28.16 13.07 11.29
N TYR A 265 27.74 11.86 11.69
CA TYR A 265 27.76 11.43 13.08
C TYR A 265 29.10 10.85 13.56
N PHE A 266 29.85 10.17 12.67
CA PHE A 266 31.16 9.56 12.95
C PHE A 266 32.30 10.30 12.26
#